data_AF-A0AAE0EEN6-F1
#
_entry.id   AF-A0AAE0EEN6-F1
#
_cell.length_a   1.000
_cell.length_b   1.000
_cell.length_c   1.000
_cell.angle_alpha   90.00
_cell.angle_beta   90.00
_cell.angle_gamma   90.00
#
_symmetry.space_group_name_H-M   'P 1'
#
loop_
_entity.id
_entity.type
_entity.pdbx_description
1 polymer ?
#
loop_
_entity_poly.entity_id
_entity_poly.type
_entity_poly.pdbx_seq_one_letter_code
_entity_poly.pdbx_strand_id
1 'polypeptide(L)'
;MMSLGQEGYLEHTKAIMDVSKSLQKGIKEIPELFIIGRPDMTIVAFGSDVFDIFEVNDIMSSKGWHLNALQRPNSLHICVTLQHVPVVDDFLRDLKESVETVKANPGPIKGGLAPIYGAAGKMPDRGMVQELLVNYMDSTC
;
A
#
# COMPACT_ATOMS: atom_id res chain seq x y z
N MET A 1 17.21 16.78 -15.74
CA MET A 1 17.23 16.53 -17.20
C MET A 1 18.66 16.47 -17.74
N MET A 2 19.44 17.57 -17.72
CA MET A 2 20.80 17.57 -18.30
C MET A 2 21.81 16.65 -17.58
N SER A 3 21.66 16.47 -16.27
CA SER A 3 22.54 15.59 -15.47
C SER A 3 22.35 14.09 -15.72
N LEU A 4 21.18 13.68 -16.21
CA LEU A 4 20.87 12.27 -16.49
C LEU A 4 20.99 11.95 -17.98
N GLY A 5 20.55 12.87 -18.84
CA GLY A 5 20.37 12.60 -20.26
C GLY A 5 19.36 11.47 -20.51
N GLN A 6 19.21 11.07 -21.77
CA GLN A 6 18.31 9.97 -22.14
C GLN A 6 18.74 8.63 -21.52
N GLU A 7 20.04 8.36 -21.48
CA GLU A 7 20.59 7.10 -20.98
C GLU A 7 20.30 6.90 -19.49
N GLY A 8 20.52 7.92 -18.65
CA GLY A 8 20.20 7.85 -17.22
C GLY A 8 18.70 7.65 -16.95
N TYR A 9 17.82 8.29 -17.74
CA TYR A 9 16.38 8.04 -17.63
C TYR A 9 16.01 6.60 -18.02
N LEU A 10 16.63 6.04 -19.06
CA LEU A 10 16.39 4.65 -19.48
C LEU A 10 16.86 3.66 -18.43
N GLU A 11 18.05 3.86 -17.87
CA GLU A 11 18.60 3.01 -16.80
C GLU A 11 17.70 3.03 -15.56
N HIS A 12 17.34 4.23 -15.09
CA HIS A 12 16.47 4.37 -13.92
C HIS A 12 15.08 3.79 -14.16
N THR A 13 14.49 4.03 -15.33
CA THR A 13 13.20 3.45 -15.68
C THR A 13 13.28 1.93 -15.68
N LYS A 14 14.33 1.35 -16.27
CA LYS A 14 14.54 -0.11 -16.27
C LYS A 14 14.59 -0.66 -14.85
N ALA A 15 15.41 -0.06 -13.97
CA ALA A 15 15.53 -0.49 -12.58
C ALA A 15 14.20 -0.44 -11.82
N ILE A 16 13.43 0.66 -11.94
CA ILE A 16 12.13 0.79 -11.29
C ILE A 16 11.13 -0.23 -11.85
N MET A 17 11.14 -0.46 -13.17
CA MET A 17 10.23 -1.41 -13.81
C MET A 17 10.54 -2.87 -13.44
N ASP A 18 11.82 -3.21 -13.28
CA ASP A 18 12.22 -4.55 -12.83
C ASP A 18 11.76 -4.80 -11.39
N VAL A 19 11.90 -3.80 -10.51
CA VAL A 19 11.37 -3.86 -9.14
C VAL A 19 9.84 -3.99 -9.13
N SER A 20 9.13 -3.21 -9.95
CA SER A 20 7.67 -3.31 -10.05
C SER A 20 7.22 -4.72 -10.45
N LYS A 21 7.91 -5.35 -11.42
CA LYS A 21 7.60 -6.73 -11.82
C LYS A 21 7.89 -7.74 -10.71
N SER A 22 9.01 -7.62 -10.02
CA SER A 22 9.35 -8.48 -8.88
C SER A 22 8.34 -8.35 -7.76
N LEU A 23 7.94 -7.12 -7.44
CA LEU A 23 6.88 -6.83 -6.47
C LEU A 23 5.55 -7.47 -6.87
N GLN A 24 5.10 -7.28 -8.11
CA GLN A 24 3.87 -7.90 -8.61
C GLN A 24 3.92 -9.42 -8.52
N LYS A 25 5.07 -10.03 -8.83
CA LYS A 25 5.26 -11.47 -8.71
C LYS A 25 5.16 -11.92 -7.25
N GLY A 26 5.90 -11.26 -6.35
CA GLY A 26 5.89 -11.61 -4.92
C GLY A 26 4.51 -11.44 -4.28
N ILE A 27 3.76 -10.40 -4.63
CA ILE A 27 2.37 -10.24 -4.14
C ILE A 27 1.47 -11.37 -4.64
N LYS A 28 1.60 -11.79 -5.92
CA LYS A 28 0.82 -12.92 -6.48
C LYS A 28 1.16 -14.27 -5.84
N GLU A 29 2.32 -14.40 -5.21
CA GLU A 29 2.73 -15.61 -4.49
C GLU A 29 2.14 -15.69 -3.07
N ILE A 30 1.51 -14.61 -2.58
CA ILE A 30 0.80 -14.57 -1.29
C ILE A 30 -0.69 -14.88 -1.56
N PRO A 31 -1.21 -16.06 -1.18
CA PRO A 31 -2.54 -16.52 -1.61
C PRO A 31 -3.72 -15.63 -1.18
N GLU A 32 -3.57 -14.92 -0.07
CA GLU A 32 -4.61 -14.05 0.50
C GLU A 32 -4.67 -12.68 -0.18
N LEU A 33 -3.69 -12.34 -1.02
CA LEU A 33 -3.62 -11.06 -1.70
C LEU A 33 -3.97 -11.19 -3.18
N PHE A 34 -4.63 -10.17 -3.71
CA PHE A 34 -4.82 -10.00 -5.15
C PHE A 34 -4.37 -8.62 -5.60
N ILE A 35 -3.90 -8.54 -6.85
CA ILE A 35 -3.57 -7.25 -7.48
C ILE A 35 -4.81 -6.69 -8.15
N ILE A 36 -5.03 -5.38 -8.00
CA ILE A 36 -6.13 -4.68 -8.65
C ILE A 36 -5.76 -4.42 -10.12
N GLY A 37 -6.51 -5.04 -11.02
CA GLY A 37 -6.31 -4.90 -12.45
C GLY A 37 -4.99 -5.51 -12.93
N ARG A 38 -4.32 -4.83 -13.85
CA ARG A 38 -3.05 -5.25 -14.45
C ARG A 38 -2.11 -4.05 -14.55
N PRO A 39 -1.29 -3.79 -13.51
CA PRO A 39 -0.40 -2.63 -13.53
C PRO A 39 0.77 -2.85 -14.50
N ASP A 40 0.80 -2.05 -15.58
CA ASP A 40 1.88 -2.11 -16.57
C ASP A 40 3.13 -1.28 -16.18
N MET A 41 3.02 -0.43 -15.15
CA MET A 41 4.04 0.53 -14.74
C MET A 41 4.39 0.39 -13.25
N THR A 42 4.65 1.48 -12.54
CA THR A 42 5.32 1.49 -11.24
C THR A 42 4.37 1.57 -10.04
N ILE A 43 3.08 1.81 -10.26
CA ILE A 43 2.06 1.83 -9.20
C ILE A 43 1.38 0.47 -9.17
N VAL A 44 1.50 -0.22 -8.03
CA VAL A 44 0.89 -1.53 -7.81
C VAL A 44 -0.09 -1.41 -6.66
N ALA A 45 -1.37 -1.59 -6.97
CA ALA A 45 -2.45 -1.65 -5.98
C ALA A 45 -2.85 -3.11 -5.71
N PHE A 46 -3.07 -3.46 -4.45
CA PHE A 46 -3.43 -4.79 -4.01
C PHE A 46 -4.42 -4.76 -2.84
N GLY A 47 -5.21 -5.83 -2.73
CA GLY A 47 -6.24 -6.01 -1.72
C GLY A 47 -6.29 -7.45 -1.22
N SER A 48 -7.26 -7.73 -0.34
CA SER A 48 -7.56 -9.07 0.17
C SER A 48 -9.07 -9.26 0.25
N ASP A 49 -9.54 -10.46 -0.10
CA ASP A 49 -10.93 -10.89 0.11
C ASP A 49 -11.08 -11.71 1.40
N VAL A 50 -9.97 -11.97 2.10
CA VAL A 50 -9.91 -12.85 3.29
C VAL A 50 -9.96 -12.06 4.59
N PHE A 51 -9.37 -10.87 4.62
CA PHE A 51 -9.28 -9.98 5.79
C PHE A 51 -9.36 -8.50 5.37
N ASP A 52 -9.50 -7.60 6.33
CA ASP A 52 -9.43 -6.16 6.06
C ASP A 52 -7.97 -5.77 5.76
N ILE A 53 -7.68 -5.40 4.51
CA ILE A 53 -6.33 -5.05 4.06
C ILE A 53 -5.71 -3.90 4.87
N PHE A 54 -6.52 -3.05 5.52
CA PHE A 54 -5.98 -1.99 6.36
C PHE A 54 -5.35 -2.51 7.65
N GLU A 55 -5.74 -3.70 8.14
CA GLU A 55 -5.05 -4.34 9.28
C GLU A 55 -3.62 -4.71 8.91
N VAL A 56 -3.40 -5.19 7.67
CA VAL A 56 -2.05 -5.41 7.13
C VAL A 56 -1.29 -4.09 7.02
N ASN A 57 -1.96 -3.00 6.61
CA ASN A 57 -1.35 -1.68 6.53
C ASN A 57 -0.83 -1.20 7.89
N ASP A 58 -1.57 -1.46 8.98
CA ASP A 58 -1.17 -1.06 10.33
C ASP A 58 0.10 -1.81 10.78
N ILE A 59 0.21 -3.12 10.48
CA ILE A 59 1.45 -3.88 10.77
C ILE A 59 2.60 -3.36 9.93
N MET A 60 2.40 -3.18 8.63
CA MET A 60 3.42 -2.64 7.73
C MET A 60 3.89 -1.26 8.20
N SER A 61 2.97 -0.41 8.66
CA SER A 61 3.27 0.90 9.25
C SER A 61 4.09 0.78 10.53
N SER A 62 3.81 -0.20 11.40
CA SER A 62 4.63 -0.45 12.60
C SER A 62 6.06 -0.89 12.29
N LYS A 63 6.27 -1.49 11.10
CA LYS A 63 7.58 -1.85 10.55
C LYS A 63 8.26 -0.71 9.78
N GLY A 64 7.61 0.46 9.69
CA GLY A 64 8.14 1.66 9.02
C GLY A 64 7.74 1.82 7.54
N TRP A 65 6.86 0.95 7.03
CA TRP A 65 6.36 1.05 5.65
C TRP A 65 5.13 1.95 5.58
N HIS A 66 5.18 2.98 4.73
CA HIS A 66 4.05 3.89 4.53
C HIS A 66 3.41 3.64 3.16
N LEU A 67 2.30 2.92 3.17
CA LEU A 67 1.50 2.62 1.97
C LEU A 67 0.32 3.57 1.87
N ASN A 68 -0.18 3.76 0.64
CA ASN A 68 -1.35 4.59 0.40
C ASN A 68 -2.61 3.73 0.54
N ALA A 69 -3.45 4.06 1.53
CA ALA A 69 -4.77 3.47 1.68
C ALA A 69 -5.73 3.98 0.59
N LEU A 70 -6.35 3.05 -0.12
CA LEU A 70 -7.30 3.28 -1.19
C LEU A 70 -8.67 2.71 -0.82
N GLN A 71 -9.71 3.23 -1.47
CA GLN A 71 -11.10 2.83 -1.26
C GLN A 71 -11.75 2.50 -2.60
N ARG A 72 -12.73 1.59 -2.58
CA ARG A 72 -13.49 1.10 -3.76
C ARG A 72 -12.64 0.41 -4.85
N PRO A 73 -12.14 -0.80 -4.58
CA PRO A 73 -12.28 -1.59 -3.35
C PRO A 73 -11.27 -1.15 -2.27
N ASN A 74 -11.48 -1.58 -1.02
CA ASN A 74 -10.49 -1.38 0.04
C ASN A 74 -9.17 -2.01 -0.42
N SER A 75 -8.12 -1.19 -0.47
CA SER A 75 -6.83 -1.61 -1.03
C SER A 75 -5.70 -0.75 -0.52
N LEU A 76 -4.49 -1.22 -0.77
CA LEU A 76 -3.26 -0.46 -0.57
C LEU A 76 -2.56 -0.32 -1.93
N HIS A 77 -1.86 0.79 -2.12
CA HIS A 77 -0.91 0.87 -3.22
C HIS A 77 0.47 1.33 -2.75
N ILE A 78 1.47 0.87 -3.50
CA ILE A 78 2.84 1.37 -3.45
C ILE A 78 3.22 1.94 -4.82
N CYS A 79 3.83 3.12 -4.81
CA CYS A 79 4.44 3.72 -6.00
C CYS A 79 5.93 3.40 -5.97
N VAL A 80 6.36 2.48 -6.84
CA VAL A 80 7.76 2.07 -6.93
C VAL A 80 8.59 3.22 -7.51
N THR A 81 9.67 3.52 -6.82
CA THR A 81 10.68 4.54 -7.18
C THR A 81 12.07 3.92 -7.04
N LEU A 82 13.13 4.66 -7.41
CA LEU A 82 14.51 4.19 -7.26
C LEU A 82 14.87 3.79 -5.81
N GLN A 83 14.24 4.41 -4.82
CA GLN A 83 14.48 4.10 -3.40
C GLN A 83 14.04 2.68 -3.02
N HIS A 84 13.21 2.04 -3.84
CA HIS A 84 12.69 0.70 -3.58
C HIS A 84 13.58 -0.41 -4.17
N VAL A 85 14.53 -0.06 -5.05
CA VAL A 85 15.45 -1.03 -5.67
C VAL A 85 16.20 -1.89 -4.66
N PRO A 86 16.80 -1.33 -3.59
CA PRO A 86 17.56 -2.14 -2.63
C PRO A 86 16.68 -2.87 -1.59
N VAL A 87 15.38 -2.56 -1.48
CA VAL A 87 14.55 -2.98 -0.34
C VAL A 87 13.29 -3.77 -0.74
N VAL A 88 13.12 -4.11 -2.01
CA VAL A 88 11.92 -4.83 -2.48
C VAL A 88 11.76 -6.21 -1.83
N ASP A 89 12.87 -6.91 -1.58
CA ASP A 89 12.83 -8.23 -0.95
C ASP A 89 12.47 -8.12 0.54
N ASP A 90 12.98 -7.11 1.23
CA ASP A 90 12.61 -6.79 2.61
C ASP A 90 11.12 -6.42 2.69
N PHE A 91 10.62 -5.61 1.76
CA PHE A 91 9.21 -5.27 1.64
C PHE A 91 8.34 -6.52 1.50
N LEU A 92 8.69 -7.43 0.57
CA LEU A 92 7.92 -8.65 0.32
C LEU A 92 7.95 -9.60 1.51
N ARG A 93 9.09 -9.72 2.20
CA ARG A 93 9.19 -10.48 3.46
C ARG A 93 8.26 -9.89 4.51
N ASP A 94 8.33 -8.59 4.73
CA ASP A 94 7.52 -7.90 5.74
C ASP A 94 6.03 -7.96 5.44
N LEU A 95 5.65 -7.83 4.16
CA LEU A 95 4.28 -7.96 3.70
C LEU A 95 3.74 -9.36 3.99
N LYS A 96 4.51 -10.40 3.66
CA LYS A 96 4.11 -11.79 3.92
C LYS A 96 3.93 -12.06 5.42
N GLU A 97 4.88 -11.64 6.25
CA GLU A 97 4.76 -11.76 7.71
C GLU A 97 3.55 -11.00 8.28
N SER A 98 3.27 -9.82 7.73
CA SER A 98 2.10 -9.01 8.13
C SER A 98 0.79 -9.72 7.78
N VAL A 99 0.70 -10.31 6.58
CA VAL A 99 -0.44 -11.13 6.16
C VAL A 99 -0.64 -12.32 7.08
N GLU A 100 0.42 -13.07 7.40
CA GLU A 100 0.32 -14.22 8.32
C GLU A 100 -0.11 -13.79 9.73
N THR A 101 0.35 -12.64 10.20
CA THR A 101 -0.03 -12.11 11.51
C THR A 101 -1.51 -11.75 11.58
N VAL A 102 -2.04 -11.04 10.57
CA VAL A 102 -3.47 -10.71 10.48
C VAL A 102 -4.31 -11.98 10.33
N LYS A 103 -3.84 -12.95 9.53
CA LYS A 103 -4.53 -14.22 9.34
C LYS A 103 -4.61 -15.04 10.63
N ALA A 104 -3.55 -15.04 11.44
CA ALA A 104 -3.53 -15.75 12.71
C ALA A 104 -4.42 -15.10 13.78
N ASN A 105 -4.48 -13.76 13.80
CA ASN A 105 -5.28 -12.98 14.75
C ASN A 105 -5.99 -11.83 14.04
N PRO A 106 -7.12 -12.08 13.37
CA PRO A 106 -7.84 -11.04 12.66
C PRO A 106 -8.45 -10.03 13.63
N GLY A 107 -8.38 -8.76 13.29
CA GLY A 107 -8.93 -7.66 14.09
C GLY A 107 -8.01 -6.44 14.19
N PRO A 108 -8.56 -5.29 14.59
CA PRO A 108 -7.84 -4.04 14.59
C PRO A 108 -6.71 -4.03 15.63
N ILE A 109 -5.56 -3.53 15.21
CA ILE A 109 -4.40 -3.36 16.09
C ILE A 109 -4.59 -2.08 16.91
N LYS A 110 -4.23 -2.15 18.20
CA LYS A 110 -4.34 -1.01 19.11
C LYS A 110 -3.47 0.16 18.63
N GLY A 111 -4.11 1.29 18.29
CA GLY A 111 -3.44 2.50 17.79
C GLY A 111 -3.26 2.55 16.27
N GLY A 112 -3.75 1.55 15.54
CA GLY A 112 -3.76 1.54 14.08
C GLY A 112 -4.85 2.42 13.45
N LEU A 113 -4.70 2.73 12.16
CA LEU A 113 -5.64 3.56 11.40
C LEU A 113 -6.63 2.70 10.60
N ALA A 114 -6.53 1.37 10.63
CA ALA A 114 -7.46 0.47 9.93
C ALA A 114 -8.94 0.76 10.22
N PRO A 115 -9.37 1.00 11.47
CA PRO A 115 -10.76 1.34 11.75
C PRO A 115 -11.21 2.63 11.06
N ILE A 116 -10.33 3.63 10.95
CA ILE A 116 -10.65 4.92 10.31
C ILE A 116 -10.83 4.74 8.81
N TYR A 117 -9.86 4.10 8.14
CA TYR A 117 -9.94 3.87 6.69
C TYR A 117 -11.08 2.92 6.32
N GLY A 118 -11.27 1.85 7.11
CA GLY A 118 -12.35 0.88 6.94
C GLY A 118 -13.73 1.52 7.14
N ALA A 119 -13.91 2.37 8.16
CA ALA A 119 -15.15 3.09 8.39
C ALA A 119 -15.42 4.15 7.31
N ALA A 120 -14.42 4.95 6.94
CA ALA A 120 -14.56 5.99 5.92
C ALA A 120 -14.95 5.42 4.54
N GLY A 121 -14.44 4.23 4.19
CA GLY A 121 -14.83 3.54 2.96
C GLY A 121 -16.27 3.03 2.97
N LYS A 122 -16.81 2.70 4.15
CA LYS A 122 -18.17 2.14 4.34
C LYS A 122 -19.24 3.19 4.63
N MET A 123 -18.87 4.43 5.00
CA MET A 123 -19.84 5.48 5.30
C MET A 123 -20.66 5.89 4.06
N PRO A 124 -21.99 5.74 4.10
CA PRO A 124 -22.87 6.21 3.02
C PRO A 124 -23.02 7.73 3.02
N ASP A 125 -22.98 8.37 4.20
CA ASP A 125 -23.08 9.81 4.34
C ASP A 125 -21.73 10.49 4.06
N ARG A 126 -21.69 11.28 2.99
CA ARG A 126 -20.50 12.04 2.60
C ARG A 126 -20.33 13.35 3.37
N GLY A 127 -21.38 13.86 4.02
CA GLY A 127 -21.31 15.03 4.88
C GLY A 127 -20.45 14.78 6.13
N MET A 128 -20.60 13.60 6.76
CA MET A 128 -19.77 13.20 7.90
C MET A 128 -18.27 13.09 7.54
N VAL A 129 -17.97 12.57 6.34
CA VAL A 129 -16.58 12.50 5.85
C VAL A 129 -16.01 13.91 5.66
N GLN A 130 -16.80 14.85 5.12
CA GLN A 130 -16.38 16.24 4.97
C GLN A 130 -16.08 16.89 6.33
N GLU A 131 -16.94 16.72 7.33
CA GLU A 131 -16.75 17.29 8.66
C GLU A 131 -15.48 16.74 9.33
N LEU A 132 -15.23 15.42 9.22
CA LEU A 132 -14.00 14.80 9.70
C LEU A 132 -12.75 15.42 9.04
N LEU A 133 -12.79 15.65 7.73
CA LEU A 133 -11.67 16.24 6.99
C LEU A 133 -11.43 17.70 7.37
N VAL A 134 -12.49 18.49 7.58
CA VAL A 134 -12.37 19.87 8.06
C VAL A 134 -11.70 19.90 9.44
N ASN A 135 -12.20 19.09 10.37
CA ASN A 135 -11.63 19.00 11.72
C ASN A 135 -10.15 18.56 11.69
N TYR A 136 -9.79 17.63 10.80
CA TYR A 136 -8.40 17.22 10.62
C TYR A 136 -7.52 18.40 10.15
N MET A 137 -7.95 19.15 9.12
CA MET A 137 -7.21 20.33 8.63
C MET A 137 -7.04 21.40 9.72
N ASP A 138 -8.10 21.67 10.48
CA ASP A 138 -8.07 22.65 11.57
C ASP A 138 -7.11 22.23 12.69
N SER A 139 -6.99 20.92 12.97
CA SER A 139 -6.08 20.39 13.99
C SER A 139 -4.60 20.41 13.60
N THR A 140 -4.29 20.59 12.31
CA THR A 140 -2.93 20.64 11.78
C THR A 140 -2.38 22.07 11.61
N CYS A 141 -3.17 23.09 11.95
CA CYS A 141 -2.75 24.49 12.00
C CYS A 141 -2.21 24.90 13.39
#